data_AF-A0A2V5UHF2-F1
#
_entry.id   AF-A0A2V5UHF2-F1
#
_cell.length_a   1.000
_cell.length_b   1.000
_cell.length_c   1.000
_cell.angle_alpha   90.00
_cell.angle_beta   90.00
_cell.angle_gamma   90.00
#
_symmetry.space_group_name_H-M   'P 1'
#
loop_
_entity.id
_entity.type
_entity.pdbx_description
1 polymer ?
#
loop_
_entity_poly.entity_id
_entity_poly.type
_entity_poly.pdbx_seq_one_letter_code
_entity_poly.pdbx_strand_id
1 'polypeptide(L)' 'MTSSQHVYEVRPRKDHRGVDLISDVLPFGRLWYGEPNAVANAVGYAKFRSRSRDAVIRVYDEAGNVIETHEHKGDFKEW' A
#
# COMPACT_ATOMS: atom_id res chain seq x y z
N MET A 1 -18.93 8.35 11.06
CA MET A 1 -18.98 7.04 10.36
C MET A 1 -17.93 7.03 9.25
N THR A 2 -16.66 7.05 9.62
CA THR A 2 -15.57 6.72 8.70
C THR A 2 -15.35 5.23 8.87
N SER A 3 -15.89 4.42 7.97
CA SER A 3 -15.46 3.02 7.90
C SER A 3 -13.96 3.04 7.61
N SER A 4 -13.20 2.73 8.65
CA SER A 4 -11.84 3.18 8.97
C SER A 4 -10.75 2.36 8.29
N GLN A 5 -10.94 2.06 7.00
CA GLN A 5 -10.02 1.23 6.22
C GLN A 5 -8.93 2.08 5.59
N HIS A 6 -7.67 1.77 5.86
CA HIS A 6 -6.57 2.42 5.15
C HIS A 6 -6.49 1.89 3.72
N VAL A 7 -6.50 2.80 2.75
CA VAL A 7 -6.32 2.43 1.34
C VAL A 7 -4.92 2.79 0.91
N TYR A 8 -4.22 1.82 0.31
CA TYR A 8 -2.92 1.99 -0.28
C TYR A 8 -2.94 1.62 -1.75
N GLU A 9 -2.20 2.37 -2.54
CA GLU A 9 -2.01 2.13 -3.96
C GLU A 9 -0.53 1.98 -4.26
N VAL A 10 -0.15 0.83 -4.80
CA VAL A 10 1.19 0.56 -5.32
C VAL A 10 1.14 0.74 -6.82
N ARG A 11 1.82 1.77 -7.33
CA ARG A 11 1.78 2.13 -8.74
C ARG A 11 3.18 2.10 -9.36
N PRO A 12 3.35 1.44 -10.52
CA PRO A 12 4.59 1.53 -11.28
C PRO A 12 4.89 2.99 -11.63
N ARG A 13 6.17 3.35 -11.56
CA ARG A 13 6.61 4.68 -11.99
C ARG A 13 6.81 4.70 -13.50
N LYS A 14 6.57 5.86 -14.11
CA LYS A 14 6.77 6.09 -15.55
C LYS A 14 8.22 5.90 -16.02
N ASP A 15 9.19 6.02 -15.11
CA ASP A 15 10.60 5.80 -15.41
C ASP A 15 11.02 4.33 -15.26
N HIS A 16 10.09 3.43 -14.93
CA HIS A 16 10.33 2.00 -14.67
C HIS A 16 11.38 1.72 -13.57
N ARG A 17 11.68 2.71 -12.72
CA ARG A 17 12.66 2.60 -11.62
C ARG A 17 12.02 2.19 -10.29
N GLY A 18 11.06 1.28 -10.37
CA GLY A 18 10.30 0.75 -9.23
C GLY A 18 8.90 1.33 -9.11
N VAL A 19 8.42 1.47 -7.87
CA VAL A 19 7.00 1.78 -7.59
C VAL A 19 6.84 2.88 -6.57
N ASP A 20 5.73 3.59 -6.68
CA ASP A 20 5.23 4.53 -5.68
C ASP A 20 4.17 3.82 -4.82
N LEU A 21 4.33 3.89 -3.50
CA LEU A 21 3.28 3.60 -2.52
C LEU A 21 2.58 4.92 -2.17
N ILE A 22 1.29 5.00 -2.47
CA ILE A 22 0.47 6.20 -2.31
C ILE A 22 -0.65 5.89 -1.33
N SER A 23 -0.90 6.80 -0.38
CA SER A 23 -2.05 6.73 0.52
C SER A 23 -2.24 8.07 1.23
N ASP A 24 -3.50 8.41 1.50
CA ASP A 24 -3.90 9.58 2.27
C ASP A 24 -3.41 9.54 3.71
N VAL A 25 -3.13 8.35 4.24
CA VAL A 25 -2.65 8.19 5.63
C VAL A 25 -1.15 8.39 5.77
N LEU A 26 -0.40 8.52 4.66
CA LEU A 26 1.04 8.78 4.71
C LEU A 26 1.31 10.26 5.00
N PRO A 27 2.24 10.60 5.92
CA PRO A 27 2.55 12.00 6.24
C PRO A 27 3.09 12.80 5.04
N PHE A 28 3.65 12.12 4.04
CA PHE A 28 4.15 12.72 2.79
C PHE A 28 3.25 12.40 1.58
N GLY A 29 2.15 11.68 1.78
CA GLY A 29 1.24 11.20 0.71
C GLY A 29 1.81 10.11 -0.20
N ARG A 30 3.13 9.99 -0.33
CA ARG A 30 3.81 9.06 -1.24
C ARG A 30 5.18 8.60 -0.72
N LEU A 31 5.54 7.34 -0.99
CA LEU A 31 6.84 6.75 -0.73
C LEU A 31 7.34 5.98 -1.97
N TRP A 32 8.64 5.99 -2.25
CA TRP A 32 9.24 5.32 -3.41
C TRP A 32 10.06 4.10 -2.99
N TYR A 33 9.93 3.01 -3.76
CA TYR A 33 10.77 1.81 -3.67
C TYR A 33 11.40 1.50 -5.03
N GLY A 34 12.73 1.36 -5.08
CA GLY A 34 13.50 1.12 -6.32
C GLY A 34 14.26 -0.21 -6.39
N GLU A 35 14.12 -1.06 -5.38
CA GLU A 35 14.83 -2.34 -5.27
C GLU A 35 14.13 -3.47 -6.07
N PRO A 36 14.78 -4.61 -6.34
CA PRO A 36 14.18 -5.72 -7.08
C PRO A 36 12.85 -6.23 -6.53
N ASN A 37 12.59 -6.02 -5.23
CA ASN A 37 11.36 -6.40 -4.53
C ASN A 37 10.48 -5.20 -4.18
N ALA A 38 10.54 -4.12 -4.97
CA ALA A 38 9.87 -2.85 -4.67
C ALA A 38 8.37 -2.99 -4.36
N VAL A 39 7.65 -3.85 -5.11
CA VAL A 39 6.23 -4.14 -4.86
C VAL A 39 6.02 -4.82 -3.50
N ALA A 40 6.78 -5.88 -3.22
CA ALA A 40 6.69 -6.60 -1.96
C ALA A 40 7.04 -5.71 -0.76
N ASN A 41 8.05 -4.85 -0.90
CA ASN A 41 8.45 -3.89 0.12
C ASN A 41 7.34 -2.86 0.39
N ALA A 42 6.70 -2.34 -0.67
CA ALA A 42 5.58 -1.41 -0.55
C ALA A 42 4.35 -2.06 0.13
N VAL A 43 4.01 -3.29 -0.26
CA VAL A 43 2.92 -4.06 0.36
C VAL A 43 3.22 -4.36 1.83
N GLY A 44 4.45 -4.79 2.13
CA GLY A 44 4.91 -5.06 3.50
C GLY A 44 4.83 -3.81 4.39
N TYR A 45 5.23 -2.66 3.86
CA TYR A 45 5.11 -1.38 4.57
C TYR A 45 3.65 -1.03 4.86
N ALA A 46 2.77 -1.15 3.87
CA ALA A 46 1.35 -0.83 4.04
C ALA A 46 0.66 -1.72 5.09
N LYS A 47 0.97 -3.03 5.10
CA LYS A 47 0.53 -3.97 6.15
C LYS A 47 1.07 -3.56 7.52
N PHE A 48 2.36 -3.25 7.61
CA PHE A 48 2.97 -2.82 8.87
C PHE A 48 2.35 -1.54 9.43
N ARG A 49 2.11 -0.53 8.57
CA ARG A 49 1.49 0.75 8.97
C ARG A 49 0.02 0.62 9.37
N SER A 50 -0.61 -0.49 9.02
CA SER A 50 -2.03 -0.75 9.28
C SER A 50 -2.25 -1.89 10.25
N ARG A 51 -1.25 -2.30 11.03
CA ARG A 51 -1.38 -3.40 12.01
C ARG A 51 -2.64 -3.35 12.91
N SER A 52 -3.13 -2.16 13.24
CA SER A 52 -4.31 -1.97 14.10
C SER A 52 -5.58 -1.58 13.36
N ARG A 53 -5.56 -1.51 12.04
CA ARG A 53 -6.69 -1.10 11.21
C ARG A 53 -6.82 -1.99 10.01
N ASP A 54 -8.05 -2.19 9.58
CA ASP A 54 -8.28 -2.85 8.30
C ASP A 54 -7.64 -2.02 7.18
N ALA A 55 -7.01 -2.68 6.23
CA ALA A 55 -6.39 -2.02 5.10
C ALA A 55 -6.58 -2.79 3.80
N VAL A 56 -6.75 -2.03 2.71
CA VAL A 56 -6.80 -2.55 1.35
C VAL A 56 -5.61 -1.98 0.59
N ILE A 57 -4.82 -2.87 0.00
CA ILE A 57 -3.62 -2.51 -0.74
C ILE A 57 -3.81 -2.96 -2.18
N ARG A 58 -3.92 -2.02 -3.11
CA ARG A 58 -4.10 -2.28 -4.53
C ARG A 58 -2.78 -2.14 -5.25
N VAL A 59 -2.39 -3.17 -6.01
CA VAL A 59 -1.24 -3.12 -6.90
C VAL A 59 -1.75 -2.91 -8.31
N TYR A 60 -1.23 -1.89 -8.97
CA TYR A 60 -1.58 -1.53 -10.33
C TYR A 60 -0.51 -1.97 -11.32
N ASP A 61 -0.92 -2.27 -12.55
CA ASP A 61 -0.02 -2.35 -13.69
C ASP A 61 0.28 -0.94 -14.28
N GLU A 62 1.06 -0.91 -15.35
CA GLU A 62 1.43 0.33 -16.04
C GLU A 62 0.25 1.01 -16.76
N ALA A 63 -0.75 0.22 -17.16
CA ALA A 63 -1.97 0.71 -17.77
C ALA A 63 -2.96 1.29 -16.73
N GLY A 64 -2.67 1.11 -15.43
CA GLY A 64 -3.52 1.57 -14.34
C GLY A 64 -4.64 0.59 -13.99
N ASN A 65 -4.55 -0.67 -14.40
CA ASN A 65 -5.46 -1.72 -13.95
C ASN A 65 -4.96 -2.34 -12.65
N VAL A 66 -5.88 -2.70 -11.76
CA VAL A 66 -5.54 -3.45 -10.55
C VAL A 66 -5.21 -4.89 -10.95
N ILE A 67 -3.98 -5.33 -10.67
CA ILE A 67 -3.51 -6.70 -10.92
C ILE A 67 -3.50 -7.55 -9.65
N GLU A 68 -3.42 -6.92 -8.48
CA GLU A 68 -3.44 -7.61 -7.19
C GLU A 68 -4.11 -6.74 -6.13
N THR A 69 -4.85 -7.36 -5.22
CA THR A 69 -5.43 -6.69 -4.06
C THR A 69 -5.12 -7.50 -2.81
N HIS A 70 -4.48 -6.87 -1.82
CA HIS A 70 -4.28 -7.45 -0.50
C HIS A 70 -5.23 -6.81 0.50
N GLU A 71 -5.94 -7.64 1.24
CA GLU A 71 -6.70 -7.22 2.40
C GLU A 71 -5.91 -7.57 3.67
N HIS A 72 -5.76 -6.60 4.56
CA HIS A 72 -5.21 -6.80 5.88
C HIS A 72 -6.30 -6.50 6.90
N LYS A 73 -6.55 -7.46 7.81
CA LYS A 73 -7.41 -7.24 8.97
C LYS A 73 -6.55 -6.82 10.15
N GLY A 74 -6.89 -5.71 10.78
CA GLY A 74 -6.18 -5.24 11.96
C GLY A 74 -6.47 -6.16 13.14
N ASP A 75 -5.48 -6.90 13.64
CA ASP A 75 -5.65 -7.85 14.75
C ASP A 75 -5.30 -7.21 16.11
N PHE A 76 -5.59 -5.91 16.28
CA PHE A 76 -5.28 -5.22 17.52
C PHE A 76 -6.23 -5.69 18.63
N LYS A 77 -5.72 -6.58 19.47
CA LYS A 77 -6.33 -6.91 20.77
C LYS A 77 -5.75 -5.97 21.83
N GLU A 78 -6.64 -5.19 22.43
CA GLU A 78 -6.37 -4.51 23.69
C GLU A 78 -6.29 -5.59 24.79
N TRP A 79 -5.11 -5.76 25.36
CA TRP A 79 -4.83 -6.53 26.57
C TRP A 79 -5.12 -5.70 27.83
#